data_AF-A0A2W2AWG2-F1
#
_entry.id   AF-A0A2W2AWG2-F1
#
_cell.length_a   1.000
_cell.length_b   1.000
_cell.length_c   1.000
_cell.angle_alpha   90.00
_cell.angle_beta   90.00
_cell.angle_gamma   90.00
#
_symmetry.space_group_name_H-M   'P 1'
#
loop_
_entity.id
_entity.type
_entity.pdbx_description
1 polymer ?
#
loop_
_entity_poly.entity_id
_entity_poly.type
_entity_poly.pdbx_seq_one_letter_code
_entity_poly.pdbx_strand_id
1 'polypeptide(L)'
;MSTVTRPERVLFVHAHPDDETLASGGTIATLLELGAHVTVLTATRGERGEMLTSELAPMAGDGLRVAAHRETEIAAALAALGGPAHLWLGGPGARPTDLPVRRYTDSGMQWGPDGRATSAGDAPEDSLTRADLGEVVDDVRAAIRSTGADAVVSYGDDGGYGHPDHLRIHAAARYAARAEEVPFSMIVDADSGLADLTVDVRPVRGRVRAALEQYRSQVAVDPADPQDPSSLSYVMPHGVRHQVPALEAFRHDAPPVPVAPQTYAEMSGQGKATAVVVAAVVGVLVGALGTITHQQTVEIGSWSTAPIGMVLTTLIVIGIVVGVRLLYRSRLLVAAAGIGIILATQVLVAVAGSTSPLVLANPAGYVWTFGPAVVAMLVLAWPDLTGLRAQGPTDGERSVVAAPHE
;
A
#
# COMPACT_ATOMS: atom_id res chain seq x y z
N MET A 1 -2.19 1.89 -25.49
CA MET A 1 -2.47 2.90 -24.45
C MET A 1 -2.29 2.22 -23.11
N SER A 2 -1.21 2.56 -22.39
CA SER A 2 -0.92 2.04 -21.05
C SER A 2 -2.10 2.32 -20.13
N THR A 3 -2.56 1.32 -19.39
CA THR A 3 -3.40 1.60 -18.22
C THR A 3 -2.55 2.29 -17.20
N VAL A 4 -2.79 3.58 -17.06
CA VAL A 4 -2.28 4.39 -15.97
C VAL A 4 -2.99 3.88 -14.71
N THR A 5 -2.37 2.95 -13.98
CA THR A 5 -2.61 2.88 -12.53
C THR A 5 -2.20 4.24 -12.02
N ARG A 6 -3.15 5.00 -11.45
CA ARG A 6 -2.80 6.31 -10.89
C ARG A 6 -1.64 6.11 -9.91
N PRO A 7 -0.63 6.99 -9.91
CA PRO A 7 0.49 6.82 -9.00
C PRO A 7 0.00 6.80 -7.55
N GLU A 8 0.61 5.95 -6.73
CA GLU A 8 0.27 5.79 -5.32
C GLU A 8 0.46 7.12 -4.58
N ARG A 9 -0.45 7.43 -3.66
CA ARG A 9 -0.48 8.68 -2.91
C ARG A 9 -0.22 8.41 -1.44
N VAL A 10 0.93 8.84 -0.94
CA VAL A 10 1.33 8.57 0.45
C VAL A 10 1.38 9.88 1.24
N LEU A 11 0.69 9.90 2.38
CA LEU A 11 0.68 11.02 3.32
C LEU A 11 1.58 10.70 4.52
N PHE A 12 2.65 11.46 4.71
CA PHE A 12 3.48 11.42 5.90
C PHE A 12 3.01 12.51 6.87
N VAL A 13 2.68 12.15 8.11
CA VAL A 13 2.17 13.07 9.12
C VAL A 13 3.18 13.21 10.25
N HIS A 14 3.74 14.41 10.39
CA HIS A 14 4.81 14.76 11.31
C HIS A 14 4.44 15.97 12.17
N ALA A 15 5.09 16.12 13.32
CA ALA A 15 4.82 17.13 14.32
C ALA A 15 5.60 18.41 14.03
N HIS A 16 6.89 18.31 13.72
CA HIS A 16 7.79 19.46 13.60
C HIS A 16 8.56 19.49 12.27
N PRO A 17 9.10 20.67 11.88
CA PRO A 17 9.94 20.81 10.70
C PRO A 17 11.35 20.20 10.88
N ASP A 18 11.57 18.97 10.41
CA ASP A 18 12.82 18.16 10.46
C ASP A 18 12.50 16.68 10.58
N ASP A 19 11.46 16.35 11.35
CA ASP A 19 10.97 14.99 11.57
C ASP A 19 10.79 14.20 10.27
N GLU A 20 10.30 14.84 9.21
CA GLU A 20 10.08 14.16 7.94
C GLU A 20 11.39 13.66 7.32
N THR A 21 12.46 14.42 7.50
CA THR A 21 13.80 14.09 7.01
C THR A 21 14.49 13.12 7.95
N LEU A 22 14.39 13.34 9.27
CA LEU A 22 15.05 12.53 10.30
C LEU A 22 14.49 11.12 10.38
N ALA A 23 13.17 10.96 10.30
CA ALA A 23 12.49 9.70 10.53
C ALA A 23 12.09 8.96 9.24
N SER A 24 11.90 9.69 8.13
CA SER A 24 11.33 9.13 6.89
C SER A 24 11.91 9.70 5.58
N GLY A 25 13.00 10.47 5.65
CA GLY A 25 13.46 11.27 4.51
C GLY A 25 13.89 10.40 3.34
N GLY A 26 14.50 9.25 3.63
CA GLY A 26 14.92 8.29 2.62
C GLY A 26 13.73 7.59 1.97
N THR A 27 12.71 7.22 2.73
CA THR A 27 11.48 6.62 2.18
C THR A 27 10.71 7.62 1.33
N ILE A 28 10.59 8.88 1.77
CA ILE A 28 9.99 9.97 0.99
C ILE A 28 10.71 10.11 -0.36
N ALA A 29 12.04 10.24 -0.34
CA ALA A 29 12.83 10.37 -1.56
C ALA A 29 12.70 9.14 -2.47
N THR A 30 12.69 7.94 -1.90
CA THR A 30 12.53 6.68 -2.63
C THR A 30 11.16 6.58 -3.31
N LEU A 31 10.08 6.91 -2.60
CA LEU A 31 8.72 6.91 -3.16
C LEU A 31 8.59 7.91 -4.32
N LEU A 32 9.18 9.10 -4.20
CA LEU A 32 9.22 10.09 -5.28
C LEU A 32 9.99 9.57 -6.51
N GLU A 33 11.13 8.89 -6.32
CA GLU A 33 11.88 8.27 -7.43
C GLU A 33 11.09 7.15 -8.12
N LEU A 34 10.28 6.41 -7.37
CA LEU A 34 9.37 5.39 -7.89
C LEU A 34 8.12 5.97 -8.57
N GLY A 35 7.95 7.30 -8.56
CA GLY A 35 6.87 8.01 -9.21
C GLY A 35 5.59 8.16 -8.37
N ALA A 36 5.63 7.83 -7.08
CA ALA A 36 4.52 8.08 -6.17
C ALA A 36 4.31 9.58 -5.92
N HIS A 37 3.09 9.96 -5.60
CA HIS A 37 2.76 11.30 -5.11
C HIS A 37 2.88 11.31 -3.59
N VAL A 38 3.89 12.01 -3.07
CA VAL A 38 4.12 12.11 -1.63
C VAL A 38 3.65 13.48 -1.13
N THR A 39 2.91 13.50 -0.03
CA THR A 39 2.58 14.72 0.71
C THR A 39 3.11 14.59 2.14
N VAL A 40 3.78 15.65 2.62
CA VAL A 40 4.16 15.80 4.03
C VAL A 40 3.18 16.76 4.70
N LEU A 41 2.58 16.33 5.79
CA LEU A 41 1.73 17.15 6.66
C LEU A 41 2.50 17.42 7.95
N THR A 42 2.82 18.69 8.21
CA THR A 42 3.53 19.11 9.43
C THR A 42 2.58 19.85 10.36
N ALA A 43 2.56 19.46 11.64
CA ALA A 43 1.57 19.95 12.59
C ALA A 43 1.84 21.36 13.13
N THR A 44 3.10 21.64 13.49
CA THR A 44 3.54 22.89 14.13
C THR A 44 4.74 23.48 13.38
N ARG A 45 5.15 24.71 13.69
CA ARG A 45 6.39 25.28 13.13
C ARG A 45 7.61 25.04 14.03
N GLY A 46 7.45 24.31 15.14
CA GLY A 46 8.54 24.06 16.05
C GLY A 46 9.02 25.31 16.77
N GLU A 47 8.09 26.18 17.17
CA GLU A 47 8.31 27.46 17.86
C GLU A 47 9.22 27.35 19.10
N ARG A 48 9.31 26.16 19.71
CA ARG A 48 10.08 25.92 20.95
C ARG A 48 11.38 25.14 20.71
N GLY A 49 11.77 24.95 19.45
CA GLY A 49 13.03 24.29 19.09
C GLY A 49 14.26 25.04 19.60
N GLU A 50 15.28 24.28 20.01
CA GLU A 50 16.59 24.82 20.39
C GLU A 50 17.36 25.30 19.15
N MET A 51 18.19 26.34 19.31
CA MET A 51 19.00 26.88 18.22
C MET A 51 20.45 26.40 18.35
N LEU A 52 20.91 25.57 17.41
CA LEU A 52 22.22 24.92 17.44
C LEU A 52 23.40 25.91 17.34
N THR A 53 23.30 26.93 16.50
CA THR A 53 24.43 27.81 16.17
C THR A 53 24.44 29.09 17.01
N SER A 54 25.62 29.64 17.28
CA SER A 54 25.76 30.92 17.98
C SER A 54 25.15 32.10 17.22
N GLU A 55 25.07 32.01 15.89
CA GLU A 55 24.40 32.98 15.03
C GLU A 55 22.87 32.97 15.23
N LEU A 56 22.29 31.78 15.40
CA LEU A 56 20.85 31.59 15.60
C LEU A 56 20.43 31.65 17.08
N ALA A 57 21.36 31.49 18.02
CA ALA A 57 21.10 31.54 19.46
C ALA A 57 20.27 32.76 19.92
N PRO A 58 20.45 33.99 19.37
CA PRO A 58 19.61 35.14 19.72
C PRO A 58 18.14 35.05 19.30
N MET A 59 17.75 34.02 18.53
CA MET A 59 16.36 33.74 18.17
C MET A 59 15.66 32.82 19.18
N ALA A 60 16.43 32.06 19.97
CA ALA A 60 15.87 31.14 20.94
C ALA A 60 14.94 31.89 21.93
N GLY A 61 13.73 31.34 22.12
CA GLY A 61 12.69 31.95 22.96
C GLY A 61 11.79 32.97 22.25
N ASP A 62 12.11 33.40 21.02
CA ASP A 62 11.20 34.16 20.16
C ASP A 62 10.52 33.20 19.17
N GLY A 63 9.41 32.59 19.61
CA GLY A 63 8.72 31.56 18.84
C GLY A 63 8.28 32.01 17.44
N LEU A 64 7.97 33.29 17.24
CA LEU A 64 7.61 33.82 15.91
C LEU A 64 8.80 33.84 14.97
N ARG A 65 9.98 34.29 15.46
CA ARG A 65 11.21 34.27 14.66
C ARG A 65 11.69 32.85 14.40
N VAL A 66 11.63 31.96 15.40
CA VAL A 66 11.98 30.54 15.25
C VAL A 66 11.10 29.89 14.19
N ALA A 67 9.78 30.06 14.28
CA ALA A 67 8.86 29.51 13.31
C ALA A 67 9.11 30.03 11.89
N ALA A 68 9.28 31.33 11.71
CA ALA A 68 9.55 31.92 10.40
C ALA A 68 10.84 31.35 9.79
N HIS A 69 11.86 31.09 10.61
CA HIS A 69 13.09 30.45 10.15
C HIS A 69 12.85 28.99 9.76
N ARG A 70 12.24 28.19 10.63
CA ARG A 70 11.99 26.77 10.39
C ARG A 70 11.05 26.51 9.22
N GLU A 71 10.10 27.42 8.94
CA GLU A 71 9.29 27.38 7.71
C GLU A 71 10.15 27.46 6.44
N THR A 72 11.24 28.24 6.46
CA THR A 72 12.18 28.29 5.32
C THR A 72 13.06 27.06 5.23
N GLU A 73 13.46 26.48 6.38
CA GLU A 73 14.29 25.27 6.42
C GLU A 73 13.54 24.07 5.84
N ILE A 74 12.29 23.82 6.27
CA ILE A 74 11.50 22.71 5.72
C ILE A 74 11.18 22.89 4.24
N ALA A 75 10.86 24.11 3.79
CA ALA A 75 10.63 24.35 2.37
C ALA A 75 11.86 23.96 1.53
N ALA A 76 13.07 24.31 2.00
CA ALA A 76 14.31 23.94 1.33
C ALA A 76 14.62 22.44 1.46
N ALA A 77 14.36 21.83 2.62
CA ALA A 77 14.60 20.41 2.87
C ALA A 77 13.70 19.53 1.99
N LEU A 78 12.41 19.84 1.90
CA LEU A 78 11.46 19.15 1.03
C LEU A 78 11.87 19.28 -0.44
N ALA A 79 12.32 20.46 -0.88
CA ALA A 79 12.86 20.63 -2.22
C ALA A 79 14.09 19.73 -2.48
N ALA A 80 14.98 19.60 -1.49
CA ALA A 80 16.16 18.74 -1.57
C ALA A 80 15.82 17.23 -1.59
N LEU A 81 14.76 16.80 -0.90
CA LEU A 81 14.27 15.40 -0.92
C LEU A 81 13.69 14.99 -2.29
N GLY A 82 13.33 15.96 -3.13
CA GLY A 82 12.70 15.73 -4.43
C GLY A 82 11.35 16.42 -4.62
N GLY A 83 10.96 17.29 -3.68
CA GLY A 83 9.77 18.14 -3.77
C GLY A 83 8.44 17.40 -3.55
N PRO A 84 8.25 16.67 -2.43
CA PRO A 84 6.91 16.24 -2.05
C PRO A 84 6.01 17.48 -1.83
N ALA A 85 4.70 17.30 -1.99
CA ALA A 85 3.75 18.34 -1.61
C ALA A 85 3.81 18.56 -0.08
N HIS A 86 3.48 19.76 0.37
CA HIS A 86 3.51 20.11 1.80
C HIS A 86 2.20 20.75 2.24
N LEU A 87 1.73 20.37 3.42
CA LEU A 87 0.58 20.94 4.09
C LEU A 87 0.94 21.28 5.54
N TRP A 88 0.37 22.38 6.04
CA TRP A 88 0.34 22.68 7.47
C TRP A 88 -0.98 22.20 8.04
N LEU A 89 -0.94 21.47 9.15
CA LEU A 89 -2.15 21.05 9.87
C LEU A 89 -2.97 22.27 10.28
N GLY A 90 -4.30 22.17 10.14
CA GLY A 90 -5.22 23.28 10.38
C GLY A 90 -5.22 24.35 9.27
N GLY A 91 -4.38 24.18 8.24
CA GLY A 91 -4.32 25.04 7.06
C GLY A 91 -5.16 24.55 5.86
N PRO A 92 -5.07 25.24 4.71
CA PRO A 92 -5.75 24.82 3.49
C PRO A 92 -5.41 23.38 3.10
N GLY A 93 -6.45 22.57 2.85
CA GLY A 93 -6.29 21.14 2.55
C GLY A 93 -6.13 20.25 3.77
N ALA A 94 -5.83 20.77 4.95
CA ALA A 94 -5.69 20.02 6.21
C ALA A 94 -6.58 20.60 7.32
N ARG A 95 -7.76 21.10 6.92
CA ARG A 95 -8.84 21.57 7.80
C ARG A 95 -10.18 21.50 7.05
N PRO A 96 -11.30 21.14 7.71
CA PRO A 96 -12.63 21.24 7.11
C PRO A 96 -12.89 22.65 6.56
N THR A 97 -13.45 22.71 5.34
CA THR A 97 -13.59 23.94 4.55
C THR A 97 -14.50 25.01 5.16
N ASP A 98 -15.35 24.62 6.12
CA ASP A 98 -16.28 25.47 6.86
C ASP A 98 -15.67 26.06 8.14
N LEU A 99 -14.46 25.64 8.53
CA LEU A 99 -13.75 26.14 9.70
C LEU A 99 -12.66 27.16 9.33
N PRO A 100 -12.44 28.20 10.15
CA PRO A 100 -11.32 29.13 9.95
C PRO A 100 -9.99 28.40 10.15
N VAL A 101 -8.95 28.80 9.42
CA VAL A 101 -7.59 28.27 9.58
C VAL A 101 -7.17 28.29 11.04
N ARG A 102 -6.56 27.18 11.50
CA ARG A 102 -5.97 27.05 12.82
C ARG A 102 -4.48 26.80 12.71
N ARG A 103 -3.72 27.52 13.51
CA ARG A 103 -2.29 27.28 13.71
C ARG A 103 -2.13 26.58 15.04
N TYR A 104 -1.48 25.42 15.03
CA TYR A 104 -1.08 24.71 16.24
C TYR A 104 0.35 25.10 16.58
N THR A 105 0.55 25.61 17.80
CA THR A 105 1.87 25.96 18.31
C THR A 105 2.57 24.71 18.87
N ASP A 106 3.89 24.64 18.71
CA ASP A 106 4.73 23.62 19.36
C ASP A 106 4.48 23.57 20.88
N SER A 107 4.14 22.38 21.39
CA SER A 107 3.83 22.20 22.80
C SER A 107 5.06 22.28 23.70
N GLY A 108 6.25 22.03 23.13
CA GLY A 108 7.48 21.85 23.86
C GLY A 108 7.49 20.56 24.69
N MET A 109 8.64 20.28 25.29
CA MET A 109 8.86 19.10 26.12
C MET A 109 9.82 19.38 27.27
N GLN A 110 9.90 18.42 28.19
CA GLN A 110 10.95 18.32 29.19
C GLN A 110 11.42 16.86 29.28
N TRP A 111 12.65 16.65 29.74
CA TRP A 111 13.18 15.30 29.95
C TRP A 111 12.63 14.68 31.24
N GLY A 112 12.06 13.48 31.11
CA GLY A 112 11.64 12.64 32.22
C GLY A 112 12.81 11.93 32.91
N PRO A 113 12.58 11.37 34.11
CA PRO A 113 13.61 10.64 34.86
C PRO A 113 14.06 9.33 34.19
N ASP A 114 13.27 8.81 33.26
CA ASP A 114 13.55 7.63 32.42
C ASP A 114 14.33 7.99 31.14
N GLY A 115 14.70 9.26 30.95
CA GLY A 115 15.39 9.75 29.76
C GLY A 115 14.49 9.89 28.54
N ARG A 116 13.16 9.78 28.68
CA ARG A 116 12.20 10.04 27.61
C ARG A 116 11.66 11.46 27.70
N ALA A 117 11.26 12.01 26.56
CA ALA A 117 10.54 13.28 26.54
C ALA A 117 9.16 13.13 27.20
N THR A 118 8.72 14.17 27.88
CA THR A 118 7.36 14.28 28.45
C THR A 118 6.85 15.70 28.30
N SER A 119 5.55 15.90 28.58
CA SER A 119 4.90 17.21 28.49
C SER A 119 5.59 18.24 29.39
N ALA A 120 5.92 19.40 28.82
CA ALA A 120 6.28 20.57 29.61
C ALA A 120 5.04 21.11 30.33
N GLY A 121 5.21 21.64 31.54
CA GLY A 121 4.12 22.21 32.33
C GLY A 121 3.56 23.54 31.79
N ASP A 122 4.30 24.19 30.89
CA ASP A 122 4.06 25.52 30.36
C ASP A 122 3.70 25.51 28.86
N ALA A 123 3.11 24.40 28.38
CA ALA A 123 2.60 24.30 27.01
C ALA A 123 1.58 25.42 26.73
N PRO A 124 1.73 26.20 25.62
CA PRO A 124 0.82 27.28 25.26
C PRO A 124 -0.65 26.82 25.11
N GLU A 125 -1.62 27.70 25.34
CA GLU A 125 -3.05 27.35 25.21
C GLU A 125 -3.45 26.94 23.77
N ASP A 126 -2.79 27.52 22.78
CA ASP A 126 -2.94 27.23 21.36
C ASP A 126 -2.04 26.07 20.88
N SER A 127 -1.41 25.35 21.80
CA SER A 127 -0.52 24.25 21.43
C SER A 127 -1.27 23.04 20.88
N LEU A 128 -0.55 22.22 20.11
CA LEU A 128 -1.07 20.99 19.54
C LEU A 128 -1.60 20.02 20.62
N THR A 129 -0.90 19.90 21.75
CA THR A 129 -1.31 19.02 22.86
C THR A 129 -2.42 19.59 23.73
N ARG A 130 -2.73 20.88 23.63
CA ARG A 130 -3.89 21.51 24.30
C ARG A 130 -5.16 21.50 23.45
N ALA A 131 -5.02 21.41 22.13
CA ALA A 131 -6.16 21.28 21.23
C ALA A 131 -7.01 20.03 21.57
N ASP A 132 -8.30 20.08 21.24
CA ASP A 132 -9.15 18.89 21.29
C ASP A 132 -8.63 17.83 20.31
N LEU A 133 -8.56 16.56 20.73
CA LEU A 133 -8.03 15.50 19.87
C LEU A 133 -8.93 15.27 18.65
N GLY A 134 -10.25 15.37 18.81
CA GLY A 134 -11.20 15.24 17.71
C GLY A 134 -10.97 16.29 16.63
N GLU A 135 -10.67 17.52 17.02
CA GLU A 135 -10.32 18.59 16.06
C GLU A 135 -9.04 18.27 15.28
N VAL A 136 -7.97 17.82 15.96
CA VAL A 136 -6.72 17.41 15.29
C VAL A 136 -6.97 16.22 14.36
N VAL A 137 -7.81 15.26 14.77
CA VAL A 137 -8.22 14.12 13.94
C VAL A 137 -8.95 14.61 12.67
N ASP A 138 -9.92 15.51 12.79
CA ASP A 138 -10.69 16.00 11.65
C ASP A 138 -9.83 16.81 10.67
N ASP A 139 -8.83 17.54 11.16
CA ASP A 139 -7.82 18.23 10.34
C ASP A 139 -6.95 17.24 9.55
N VAL A 140 -6.49 16.14 10.18
CA VAL A 140 -5.77 15.07 9.46
C VAL A 140 -6.68 14.36 8.46
N ARG A 141 -7.95 14.11 8.79
CA ARG A 141 -8.93 13.55 7.84
C ARG A 141 -9.16 14.46 6.64
N ALA A 142 -9.14 15.78 6.85
CA ALA A 142 -9.21 16.72 5.74
C ALA A 142 -7.98 16.60 4.82
N ALA A 143 -6.78 16.41 5.38
CA ALA A 143 -5.56 16.15 4.62
C ALA A 143 -5.60 14.83 3.84
N ILE A 144 -6.06 13.75 4.45
CA ILE A 144 -6.25 12.45 3.78
C ILE A 144 -7.17 12.62 2.57
N ARG A 145 -8.32 13.28 2.76
CA ARG A 145 -9.31 13.49 1.70
C ARG A 145 -8.85 14.43 0.60
N SER A 146 -8.18 15.54 0.95
CA SER A 146 -7.73 16.53 -0.02
C SER A 146 -6.59 16.02 -0.91
N THR A 147 -5.71 15.19 -0.35
CA THR A 147 -4.62 14.53 -1.09
C THR A 147 -5.11 13.29 -1.82
N GLY A 148 -6.20 12.66 -1.35
CA GLY A 148 -6.66 11.37 -1.82
C GLY A 148 -5.64 10.26 -1.49
N ALA A 149 -5.11 10.29 -0.26
CA ALA A 149 -4.07 9.37 0.17
C ALA A 149 -4.53 7.90 0.15
N ASP A 150 -3.67 7.04 -0.36
CA ASP A 150 -3.80 5.58 -0.37
C ASP A 150 -3.21 4.94 0.89
N ALA A 151 -2.28 5.64 1.53
CA ALA A 151 -1.63 5.20 2.77
C ALA A 151 -1.21 6.42 3.61
N VAL A 152 -1.20 6.22 4.92
CA VAL A 152 -0.74 7.21 5.91
C VAL A 152 0.44 6.62 6.70
N VAL A 153 1.49 7.41 6.87
CA VAL A 153 2.66 7.07 7.67
C VAL A 153 2.85 8.09 8.78
N SER A 154 3.06 7.64 10.02
CA SER A 154 3.38 8.51 11.15
C SER A 154 4.13 7.76 12.25
N TYR A 155 4.29 8.35 13.42
CA TYR A 155 5.05 7.79 14.54
C TYR A 155 4.48 6.47 15.07
N GLY A 156 5.32 5.68 15.74
CA GLY A 156 4.89 4.56 16.58
C GLY A 156 4.10 4.98 17.82
N ASP A 157 3.57 3.98 18.54
CA ASP A 157 2.71 4.20 19.72
C ASP A 157 3.40 5.02 20.84
N ASP A 158 4.72 5.07 20.83
CA ASP A 158 5.56 5.73 21.83
C ASP A 158 6.10 7.09 21.38
N GLY A 159 5.72 7.55 20.18
CA GLY A 159 6.17 8.82 19.61
C GLY A 159 7.67 8.87 19.30
N GLY A 160 8.36 7.72 19.23
CA GLY A 160 9.82 7.62 19.10
C GLY A 160 10.51 7.85 20.44
N TYR A 161 10.88 9.09 20.76
CA TYR A 161 11.54 9.41 22.04
C TYR A 161 10.58 9.90 23.14
N GLY A 162 9.27 9.84 22.90
CA GLY A 162 8.22 10.22 23.86
C GLY A 162 7.71 11.66 23.73
N HIS A 163 8.09 12.39 22.67
CA HIS A 163 7.68 13.78 22.54
C HIS A 163 6.14 13.91 22.55
N PRO A 164 5.56 14.82 23.36
CA PRO A 164 4.11 14.92 23.53
C PRO A 164 3.38 15.24 22.22
N ASP A 165 3.98 16.07 21.35
CA ASP A 165 3.41 16.32 20.01
C ASP A 165 3.48 15.10 19.08
N HIS A 166 4.51 14.26 19.18
CA HIS A 166 4.62 13.05 18.36
C HIS A 166 3.55 12.04 18.78
N LEU A 167 3.34 11.87 20.10
CA LEU A 167 2.26 11.06 20.65
C LEU A 167 0.89 11.58 20.21
N ARG A 168 0.72 12.91 20.20
CA ARG A 168 -0.53 13.54 19.76
C ARG A 168 -0.80 13.29 18.27
N ILE A 169 0.23 13.39 17.43
CA ILE A 169 0.13 13.13 15.99
C ILE A 169 -0.05 11.65 15.68
N HIS A 170 0.62 10.75 16.39
CA HIS A 170 0.35 9.30 16.29
C HIS A 170 -1.14 9.03 16.49
N ALA A 171 -1.70 9.51 17.61
CA ALA A 171 -3.10 9.29 17.94
C ALA A 171 -4.02 9.87 16.85
N ALA A 172 -3.79 11.13 16.47
CA ALA A 172 -4.62 11.80 15.47
C ALA A 172 -4.57 11.11 14.10
N ALA A 173 -3.37 10.80 13.60
CA ALA A 173 -3.17 10.15 12.31
C ALA A 173 -3.75 8.73 12.28
N ARG A 174 -3.58 7.95 13.35
CA ARG A 174 -4.15 6.59 13.45
C ARG A 174 -5.67 6.62 13.48
N TYR A 175 -6.29 7.50 14.26
CA TYR A 175 -7.76 7.63 14.30
C TYR A 175 -8.31 8.13 12.96
N ALA A 176 -7.65 9.12 12.34
CA ALA A 176 -8.03 9.64 11.04
C ALA A 176 -7.96 8.57 9.94
N ALA A 177 -6.85 7.84 9.86
CA ALA A 177 -6.66 6.77 8.88
C ALA A 177 -7.71 5.66 9.05
N ARG A 178 -8.02 5.24 10.28
CA ARG A 178 -9.10 4.28 10.55
C ARG A 178 -10.48 4.80 10.13
N ALA A 179 -10.77 6.07 10.42
CA ALA A 179 -12.06 6.68 10.07
C ALA A 179 -12.26 6.82 8.55
N GLU A 180 -11.17 7.02 7.80
CA GLU A 180 -11.18 7.10 6.33
C GLU A 180 -10.89 5.75 5.64
N GLU A 181 -10.76 4.66 6.42
CA GLU A 181 -10.43 3.31 5.93
C GLU A 181 -9.14 3.25 5.08
N VAL A 182 -8.16 4.10 5.43
CA VAL A 182 -6.84 4.17 4.77
C VAL A 182 -5.81 3.38 5.57
N PRO A 183 -4.98 2.53 4.93
CA PRO A 183 -3.86 1.87 5.57
C PRO A 183 -2.95 2.82 6.37
N PHE A 184 -2.65 2.45 7.61
CA PHE A 184 -1.77 3.20 8.50
C PHE A 184 -0.51 2.39 8.83
N SER A 185 0.65 3.02 8.66
CA SER A 185 1.95 2.45 8.99
C SER A 185 2.69 3.35 9.97
N MET A 186 3.33 2.72 10.95
CA MET A 186 4.08 3.36 12.02
C MET A 186 5.57 3.27 11.75
N ILE A 187 6.27 4.38 11.92
CA ILE A 187 7.74 4.41 11.91
C ILE A 187 8.24 3.70 13.16
N VAL A 188 9.16 2.75 12.97
CA VAL A 188 9.81 1.98 14.04
C VAL A 188 11.30 1.87 13.78
N ASP A 189 12.09 1.59 14.82
CA ASP A 189 13.50 1.28 14.63
C ASP A 189 13.67 -0.02 13.85
N ALA A 190 14.56 -0.03 12.85
CA ALA A 190 14.81 -1.21 12.02
C ALA A 190 15.26 -2.43 12.83
N ASP A 191 15.98 -2.20 13.92
CA ASP A 191 16.52 -3.26 14.79
C ASP A 191 15.58 -3.66 15.94
N SER A 192 14.38 -3.07 16.01
CA SER A 192 13.41 -3.35 17.09
C SER A 192 12.77 -4.74 17.02
N GLY A 193 12.87 -5.42 15.88
CA GLY A 193 12.14 -6.67 15.61
C GLY A 193 10.63 -6.47 15.40
N LEU A 194 10.16 -5.22 15.32
CA LEU A 194 8.75 -4.87 15.11
C LEU A 194 8.43 -4.52 13.65
N ALA A 195 9.43 -4.50 12.76
CA ALA A 195 9.28 -4.06 11.39
C ALA A 195 8.58 -5.11 10.52
N ASP A 196 7.51 -4.70 9.84
CA ASP A 196 6.84 -5.48 8.79
C ASP A 196 7.40 -5.15 7.40
N LEU A 197 7.92 -3.93 7.23
CA LEU A 197 8.48 -3.40 5.99
C LEU A 197 9.76 -2.62 6.30
N THR A 198 10.76 -2.77 5.44
CA THR A 198 11.98 -1.96 5.48
C THR A 198 12.28 -1.38 4.10
N VAL A 199 12.86 -0.18 4.07
CA VAL A 199 13.25 0.54 2.87
C VAL A 199 14.74 0.82 2.94
N ASP A 200 15.50 0.36 1.94
CA ASP A 200 16.91 0.68 1.80
C ASP A 200 17.08 2.10 1.27
N VAL A 201 17.56 2.99 2.13
CA VAL A 201 17.66 4.42 1.84
C VAL A 201 19.06 4.85 1.39
N ARG A 202 20.01 3.90 1.30
CA ARG A 202 21.37 4.18 0.78
C ARG A 202 21.37 4.78 -0.62
N PRO A 203 20.54 4.32 -1.58
CA PRO A 203 20.52 4.89 -2.94
C PRO A 203 20.16 6.38 -3.00
N VAL A 204 19.28 6.83 -2.09
CA VAL A 204 18.78 8.22 -2.05
C VAL A 204 19.47 9.08 -0.99
N ARG A 205 20.50 8.56 -0.31
CA ARG A 205 21.14 9.20 0.83
C ARG A 205 21.73 10.58 0.55
N GLY A 206 22.14 10.83 -0.70
CA GLY A 206 22.58 12.17 -1.12
C GLY A 206 21.47 13.23 -0.96
N ARG A 207 20.21 12.87 -1.22
CA ARG A 207 19.06 13.77 -1.00
C ARG A 207 18.77 13.97 0.48
N VAL A 208 18.85 12.90 1.28
CA VAL A 208 18.69 12.99 2.74
C VAL A 208 19.76 13.90 3.34
N ARG A 209 21.03 13.77 2.93
CA ARG A 209 22.11 14.69 3.32
C ARG A 209 21.76 16.13 2.96
N ALA A 210 21.40 16.38 1.70
CA ALA A 210 21.07 17.73 1.24
C ALA A 210 19.90 18.36 2.00
N ALA A 211 18.90 17.55 2.39
CA ALA A 211 17.77 17.97 3.21
C ALA A 211 18.18 18.29 4.67
N LEU A 212 18.96 17.42 5.30
CA LEU A 212 19.50 17.66 6.65
C LEU A 212 20.35 18.95 6.70
N GLU A 213 21.14 19.24 5.66
CA GLU A 213 21.94 20.46 5.56
C GLU A 213 21.11 21.76 5.50
N GLN A 214 19.79 21.66 5.27
CA GLN A 214 18.88 22.83 5.32
C GLN A 214 18.43 23.14 6.75
N TYR A 215 18.38 22.16 7.65
CA TYR A 215 17.96 22.34 9.05
C TYR A 215 19.12 22.82 9.94
N ARG A 216 19.77 23.93 9.55
CA ARG A 216 20.96 24.47 10.23
C ARG A 216 20.68 24.93 11.66
N SER A 217 19.42 25.21 11.98
CA SER A 217 18.99 25.52 13.33
C SER A 217 18.92 24.28 14.24
N GLN A 218 18.68 23.09 13.67
CA GLN A 218 18.40 21.86 14.41
C GLN A 218 19.48 20.78 14.26
N VAL A 219 20.27 20.76 13.18
CA VAL A 219 21.30 19.75 12.96
C VAL A 219 22.56 20.34 12.34
N ALA A 220 23.70 19.79 12.74
CA ALA A 220 24.98 19.96 12.03
C ALA A 220 25.37 18.63 11.39
N VAL A 221 25.29 18.57 10.06
CA VAL A 221 25.71 17.39 9.30
C VAL A 221 27.23 17.27 9.33
N ASP A 222 27.72 16.07 9.64
CA ASP A 222 29.15 15.81 9.67
C ASP A 222 29.75 15.78 8.25
N PRO A 223 31.04 16.15 8.12
CA PRO A 223 31.79 15.93 6.89
C PRO A 223 31.71 14.47 6.45
N ALA A 224 31.70 14.24 5.14
CA ALA A 224 31.76 12.88 4.60
C ALA A 224 33.02 12.16 5.11
N ASP A 225 32.84 10.93 5.60
CA ASP A 225 33.95 10.07 6.00
C ASP A 225 34.72 9.65 4.74
N PRO A 226 36.04 9.93 4.64
CA PRO A 226 36.85 9.49 3.51
C PRO A 226 36.91 7.97 3.33
N GLN A 227 36.71 7.20 4.41
CA GLN A 227 36.74 5.73 4.39
C GLN A 227 35.38 5.11 4.07
N ASP A 228 34.29 5.79 4.43
CA ASP A 228 32.93 5.44 4.04
C ASP A 228 32.17 6.69 3.57
N PRO A 229 32.34 7.11 2.30
CA PRO A 229 31.65 8.26 1.75
C PRO A 229 30.12 8.10 1.71
N SER A 230 29.62 6.87 1.89
CA SER A 230 28.19 6.58 1.96
C SER A 230 27.63 6.75 3.36
N SER A 231 28.47 6.87 4.39
CA SER A 231 28.03 7.18 5.75
C SER A 231 27.46 8.61 5.85
N LEU A 232 26.52 8.79 6.76
CA LEU A 232 25.91 10.07 7.02
C LEU A 232 25.58 10.14 8.51
N SER A 233 26.14 11.15 9.18
CA SER A 233 25.86 11.45 10.57
C SER A 233 25.64 12.94 10.76
N TYR A 234 24.99 13.27 11.87
CA TYR A 234 24.73 14.66 12.26
C TYR A 234 24.72 14.78 13.78
N VAL A 235 24.81 16.03 14.26
CA VAL A 235 24.79 16.38 15.68
C VAL A 235 23.63 17.34 15.98
N MET A 236 22.88 17.05 17.03
CA MET A 236 21.76 17.86 17.54
C MET A 236 22.23 18.96 18.52
N PRO A 237 21.40 19.96 18.89
CA PRO A 237 21.75 21.04 19.84
C PRO A 237 22.30 20.56 21.18
N HIS A 238 21.77 19.46 21.70
CA HIS A 238 22.22 18.84 22.94
C HIS A 238 23.53 18.02 22.80
N GLY A 239 24.21 18.11 21.65
CA GLY A 239 25.54 17.54 21.41
C GLY A 239 25.56 16.04 21.12
N VAL A 240 24.41 15.37 21.06
CA VAL A 240 24.35 13.94 20.71
C VAL A 240 24.49 13.79 19.20
N ARG A 241 25.34 12.84 18.82
CA ARG A 241 25.59 12.46 17.43
C ARG A 241 24.72 11.29 17.04
N HIS A 242 24.08 11.38 15.88
CA HIS A 242 23.24 10.35 15.31
C HIS A 242 23.82 9.86 13.98
N GLN A 243 23.71 8.55 13.74
CA GLN A 243 24.01 7.95 12.45
C GLN A 243 22.70 7.78 11.68
N VAL A 244 22.67 8.20 10.42
CA VAL A 244 21.52 7.97 9.55
C VAL A 244 21.51 6.48 9.16
N PRO A 245 20.43 5.74 9.47
CA PRO A 245 20.40 4.30 9.25
C PRO A 245 20.45 3.94 7.75
N ALA A 246 20.87 2.71 7.46
CA ALA A 246 20.76 2.13 6.11
C ALA A 246 19.33 1.77 5.73
N LEU A 247 18.51 1.46 6.73
CA LEU A 247 17.13 1.04 6.57
C LEU A 247 16.23 1.98 7.37
N GLU A 248 15.19 2.48 6.73
CA GLU A 248 14.01 2.99 7.43
C GLU A 248 12.99 1.86 7.52
N ALA A 249 12.31 1.75 8.66
CA ALA A 249 11.45 0.61 8.96
C ALA A 249 10.07 1.02 9.43
N PHE A 250 9.08 0.20 9.05
CA PHE A 250 7.68 0.47 9.28
C PHE A 250 6.96 -0.77 9.77
N ARG A 251 6.00 -0.56 10.68
CA ARG A 251 5.07 -1.57 11.18
C ARG A 251 3.65 -1.18 10.78
N HIS A 252 2.87 -2.09 10.22
CA HIS A 252 1.48 -1.82 9.88
C HIS A 252 0.59 -1.87 11.13
N ASP A 253 -0.41 -0.99 11.22
CA ASP A 253 -1.41 -1.04 12.32
C ASP A 253 -2.31 -2.26 12.23
N ALA A 254 -2.59 -2.71 11.02
CA ALA A 254 -3.28 -3.96 10.72
C ALA A 254 -2.54 -4.67 9.58
N PRO A 255 -2.52 -6.02 9.55
CA PRO A 255 -1.90 -6.76 8.45
C PRO A 255 -2.47 -6.31 7.11
N PRO A 256 -1.65 -6.08 6.08
CA PRO A 256 -2.15 -5.69 4.77
C PRO A 256 -3.11 -6.76 4.25
N VAL A 257 -4.33 -6.35 3.91
CA VAL A 257 -5.30 -7.25 3.28
C VAL A 257 -4.71 -7.65 1.91
N PRO A 258 -4.54 -8.94 1.61
CA PRO A 258 -4.06 -9.36 0.31
C PRO A 258 -4.96 -8.77 -0.78
N VAL A 259 -4.38 -8.03 -1.72
CA VAL A 259 -5.13 -7.47 -2.86
C VAL A 259 -5.83 -8.63 -3.56
N ALA A 260 -7.16 -8.59 -3.62
CA ALA A 260 -7.92 -9.62 -4.32
C ALA A 260 -7.39 -9.73 -5.77
N PRO A 261 -7.24 -10.95 -6.32
CA PRO A 261 -6.75 -11.11 -7.68
C PRO A 261 -7.64 -10.33 -8.64
N GLN A 262 -7.02 -9.56 -9.55
CA GLN A 262 -7.72 -8.71 -10.51
C GLN A 262 -8.69 -9.56 -11.35
N THR A 263 -9.97 -9.20 -11.32
CA THR A 263 -10.97 -9.80 -12.20
C THR A 263 -10.73 -9.35 -13.64
N TYR A 264 -11.26 -10.09 -14.62
CA TYR A 264 -11.12 -9.71 -16.03
C TYR A 264 -11.69 -8.32 -16.34
N ALA A 265 -12.70 -7.87 -15.60
CA ALA A 265 -13.30 -6.55 -15.80
C ALA A 265 -12.31 -5.41 -15.46
N GLU A 266 -11.52 -5.61 -14.40
CA GLU A 266 -10.53 -4.66 -13.87
C GLU A 266 -9.23 -4.63 -14.68
N MET A 267 -8.98 -5.65 -15.51
CA MET A 267 -7.82 -5.69 -16.39
C MET A 267 -7.82 -4.58 -17.44
N SER A 268 -6.62 -4.10 -17.75
CA SER A 268 -6.36 -3.19 -18.88
C SER A 268 -6.78 -3.77 -20.22
N GLY A 269 -6.98 -2.93 -21.24
CA GLY A 269 -7.29 -3.42 -22.59
C GLY A 269 -6.22 -4.38 -23.15
N GLN A 270 -4.94 -4.08 -22.92
CA GLN A 270 -3.84 -4.98 -23.26
C GLN A 270 -3.84 -6.25 -22.40
N GLY A 271 -4.07 -6.13 -21.09
CA GLY A 271 -4.16 -7.26 -20.17
C GLY A 271 -5.30 -8.20 -20.55
N LYS A 272 -6.45 -7.65 -20.95
CA LYS A 272 -7.60 -8.39 -21.49
C LYS A 272 -7.24 -9.17 -22.76
N ALA A 273 -6.55 -8.54 -23.71
CA ALA A 273 -6.10 -9.19 -24.93
C ALA A 273 -5.08 -10.30 -24.63
N THR A 274 -4.06 -10.02 -23.82
CA THR A 274 -3.07 -11.00 -23.39
C THR A 274 -3.72 -12.19 -22.68
N ALA A 275 -4.63 -11.95 -21.73
CA ALA A 275 -5.33 -13.00 -21.02
C ALA A 275 -6.15 -13.90 -21.95
N VAL A 276 -6.82 -13.35 -22.97
CA VAL A 276 -7.53 -14.13 -23.99
C VAL A 276 -6.57 -15.01 -24.79
N VAL A 277 -5.43 -14.47 -25.21
CA VAL A 277 -4.40 -15.24 -25.94
C VAL A 277 -3.84 -16.35 -25.08
N VAL A 278 -3.45 -16.06 -23.83
CA VAL A 278 -2.95 -17.06 -22.89
C VAL A 278 -3.99 -18.16 -22.64
N ALA A 279 -5.26 -17.78 -22.41
CA ALA A 279 -6.34 -18.75 -22.21
C ALA A 279 -6.50 -19.68 -23.44
N ALA A 280 -6.46 -19.13 -24.66
CA ALA A 280 -6.51 -19.92 -25.89
C ALA A 280 -5.30 -20.85 -26.03
N VAL A 281 -4.08 -20.37 -25.74
CA VAL A 281 -2.85 -21.18 -25.82
C VAL A 281 -2.87 -22.31 -24.80
N VAL A 282 -3.26 -22.05 -23.56
CA VAL A 282 -3.44 -23.09 -22.53
C VAL A 282 -4.48 -24.11 -23.00
N GLY A 283 -5.58 -23.64 -23.59
CA GLY A 283 -6.57 -24.51 -24.20
C GLY A 283 -5.99 -25.42 -25.28
N VAL A 284 -5.19 -24.86 -26.20
CA VAL A 284 -4.51 -25.63 -27.26
C VAL A 284 -3.59 -26.70 -26.67
N LEU A 285 -2.77 -26.36 -25.68
CA LEU A 285 -1.86 -27.30 -25.02
C LEU A 285 -2.62 -28.46 -24.37
N VAL A 286 -3.72 -28.16 -23.69
CA VAL A 286 -4.58 -29.16 -23.03
C VAL A 286 -5.30 -30.03 -24.05
N GLY A 287 -5.84 -29.43 -25.12
CA GLY A 287 -6.48 -30.17 -26.20
C GLY A 287 -5.50 -31.11 -26.91
N ALA A 288 -4.28 -30.64 -27.16
CA ALA A 288 -3.23 -31.47 -27.76
C ALA A 288 -2.81 -32.62 -26.83
N LEU A 289 -2.50 -32.32 -25.57
CA LEU A 289 -2.09 -33.32 -24.59
C LEU A 289 -3.19 -34.37 -24.40
N GLY A 290 -4.43 -33.94 -24.22
CA GLY A 290 -5.54 -34.86 -24.02
C GLY A 290 -5.86 -35.70 -25.25
N THR A 291 -5.69 -35.15 -26.45
CA THR A 291 -5.81 -35.95 -27.70
C THR A 291 -4.79 -37.08 -27.74
N ILE A 292 -3.58 -36.86 -27.23
CA ILE A 292 -2.54 -37.90 -27.16
C ILE A 292 -2.83 -38.93 -26.05
N THR A 293 -3.32 -38.49 -24.88
CA THR A 293 -3.36 -39.33 -23.67
C THR A 293 -4.73 -39.92 -23.32
N HIS A 294 -5.84 -39.46 -23.92
CA HIS A 294 -7.19 -39.84 -23.48
C HIS A 294 -7.50 -41.35 -23.53
N GLN A 295 -6.81 -42.12 -24.38
CA GLN A 295 -7.03 -43.57 -24.48
C GLN A 295 -6.12 -44.39 -23.55
N GLN A 296 -5.27 -43.75 -22.74
CA GLN A 296 -4.41 -44.47 -21.81
C GLN A 296 -5.26 -45.24 -20.78
N THR A 297 -5.02 -46.54 -20.72
CA THR A 297 -5.62 -47.45 -19.73
C THR A 297 -4.56 -48.03 -18.82
N VAL A 298 -4.92 -48.30 -17.57
CA VAL A 298 -4.07 -49.04 -16.63
C VAL A 298 -4.80 -50.30 -16.19
N GLU A 299 -4.09 -51.41 -16.10
CA GLU A 299 -4.63 -52.68 -15.59
C GLU A 299 -4.92 -52.57 -14.09
N ILE A 300 -6.14 -52.92 -13.69
CA ILE A 300 -6.55 -53.05 -12.29
C ILE A 300 -6.79 -54.54 -12.01
N GLY A 301 -5.76 -55.18 -11.45
CA GLY A 301 -5.71 -56.63 -11.31
C GLY A 301 -5.71 -57.34 -12.67
N SER A 302 -6.01 -58.64 -12.68
CA SER A 302 -5.95 -59.47 -13.89
C SER A 302 -7.24 -59.49 -14.72
N TRP A 303 -8.29 -58.76 -14.31
CA TRP A 303 -9.64 -58.91 -14.90
C TRP A 303 -10.24 -57.60 -15.44
N SER A 304 -9.58 -56.44 -15.24
CA SER A 304 -10.16 -55.16 -15.62
C SER A 304 -9.10 -54.11 -16.00
N THR A 305 -9.48 -53.18 -16.88
CA THR A 305 -8.67 -52.01 -17.25
C THR A 305 -9.44 -50.73 -16.92
N ALA A 306 -8.76 -49.75 -16.33
CA ALA A 306 -9.34 -48.44 -16.04
C ALA A 306 -8.88 -47.38 -17.06
N PRO A 307 -9.80 -46.57 -17.60
CA PRO A 307 -9.50 -45.53 -18.59
C PRO A 307 -8.96 -44.25 -17.91
N ILE A 308 -7.79 -44.35 -17.29
CA ILE A 308 -7.19 -43.25 -16.52
C ILE A 308 -6.95 -42.01 -17.39
N GLY A 309 -6.56 -42.20 -18.66
CA GLY A 309 -6.39 -41.12 -19.62
C GLY A 309 -7.64 -40.25 -19.73
N MET A 310 -8.81 -40.87 -19.95
CA MET A 310 -10.09 -40.17 -20.09
C MET A 310 -10.47 -39.40 -18.82
N VAL A 311 -10.27 -40.01 -17.65
CA VAL A 311 -10.61 -39.38 -16.36
C VAL A 311 -9.72 -38.17 -16.13
N LEU A 312 -8.39 -38.32 -16.27
CA LEU A 312 -7.44 -37.24 -16.01
C LEU A 312 -7.62 -36.08 -16.99
N THR A 313 -7.76 -36.34 -18.29
CA THR A 313 -7.91 -35.27 -19.29
C THR A 313 -9.22 -34.52 -19.10
N THR A 314 -10.31 -35.22 -18.75
CA THR A 314 -11.60 -34.58 -18.42
C THR A 314 -11.49 -33.70 -17.17
N LEU A 315 -10.84 -34.18 -16.11
CA LEU A 315 -10.61 -33.40 -14.89
C LEU A 315 -9.75 -32.15 -15.15
N ILE A 316 -8.73 -32.24 -15.99
CA ILE A 316 -7.91 -31.09 -16.40
C ILE A 316 -8.76 -30.06 -17.14
N VAL A 317 -9.58 -30.50 -18.12
CA VAL A 317 -10.48 -29.59 -18.85
C VAL A 317 -11.46 -28.89 -17.90
N ILE A 318 -12.12 -29.65 -17.01
CA ILE A 318 -13.03 -29.07 -16.02
C ILE A 318 -12.29 -28.08 -15.13
N GLY A 319 -11.14 -28.47 -14.58
CA GLY A 319 -10.34 -27.64 -13.67
C GLY A 319 -9.93 -26.32 -14.30
N ILE A 320 -9.51 -26.32 -15.57
CA ILE A 320 -9.10 -25.10 -16.28
C ILE A 320 -10.31 -24.22 -16.60
N VAL A 321 -11.36 -24.78 -17.18
CA VAL A 321 -12.54 -24.02 -17.64
C VAL A 321 -13.29 -23.44 -16.43
N VAL A 322 -13.49 -24.22 -15.36
CA VAL A 322 -14.10 -23.76 -14.11
C VAL A 322 -13.16 -22.82 -13.36
N GLY A 323 -11.87 -23.15 -13.25
CA GLY A 323 -10.88 -22.32 -12.55
C GLY A 323 -10.78 -20.92 -13.16
N VAL A 324 -10.69 -20.82 -14.49
CA VAL A 324 -10.69 -19.53 -15.21
C VAL A 324 -12.00 -18.78 -14.96
N ARG A 325 -13.15 -19.47 -14.96
CA ARG A 325 -14.45 -18.84 -14.69
C ARG A 325 -14.53 -18.25 -13.29
N LEU A 326 -14.00 -18.95 -12.28
CA LEU A 326 -14.05 -18.53 -10.88
C LEU A 326 -13.03 -17.44 -10.56
N LEU A 327 -11.80 -17.57 -11.04
CA LEU A 327 -10.71 -16.63 -10.74
C LEU A 327 -10.91 -15.29 -11.46
N TYR A 328 -11.18 -15.32 -12.77
CA TYR A 328 -11.23 -14.11 -13.59
C TYR A 328 -12.65 -13.59 -13.84
N ARG A 329 -13.67 -14.34 -13.42
CA ARG A 329 -15.09 -14.00 -13.61
C ARG A 329 -15.46 -13.64 -15.05
N SER A 330 -14.83 -14.30 -16.04
CA SER A 330 -14.99 -13.96 -17.45
C SER A 330 -15.50 -15.14 -18.26
N ARG A 331 -16.60 -14.92 -18.99
CA ARG A 331 -17.07 -15.86 -20.03
C ARG A 331 -16.16 -15.87 -21.26
N LEU A 332 -15.52 -14.74 -21.56
CA LEU A 332 -14.68 -14.63 -22.75
C LEU A 332 -13.41 -15.48 -22.62
N LEU A 333 -12.78 -15.50 -21.45
CA LEU A 333 -11.60 -16.35 -21.21
C LEU A 333 -11.96 -17.83 -21.24
N VAL A 334 -13.13 -18.20 -20.72
CA VAL A 334 -13.66 -19.56 -20.81
C VAL A 334 -13.89 -19.97 -22.26
N ALA A 335 -14.50 -19.09 -23.07
CA ALA A 335 -14.70 -19.33 -24.49
C ALA A 335 -13.36 -19.48 -25.24
N ALA A 336 -12.37 -18.62 -24.95
CA ALA A 336 -11.05 -18.69 -25.56
C ALA A 336 -10.34 -20.02 -25.24
N ALA A 337 -10.33 -20.45 -23.98
CA ALA A 337 -9.77 -21.74 -23.58
C ALA A 337 -10.51 -22.92 -24.23
N GLY A 338 -11.85 -22.89 -24.23
CA GLY A 338 -12.67 -23.92 -24.88
C GLY A 338 -12.43 -24.02 -26.38
N ILE A 339 -12.37 -22.89 -27.09
CA ILE A 339 -12.04 -22.84 -28.52
C ILE A 339 -10.64 -23.38 -28.77
N GLY A 340 -9.65 -23.03 -27.94
CA GLY A 340 -8.29 -23.56 -28.04
C GLY A 340 -8.23 -25.08 -27.93
N ILE A 341 -8.95 -25.66 -26.96
CA ILE A 341 -9.06 -27.11 -26.78
C ILE A 341 -9.66 -27.76 -28.03
N ILE A 342 -10.82 -27.26 -28.47
CA ILE A 342 -11.53 -27.79 -29.65
C ILE A 342 -10.66 -27.71 -30.89
N LEU A 343 -10.02 -26.54 -31.13
CA LEU A 343 -9.16 -26.33 -32.30
C LEU A 343 -8.00 -27.33 -32.32
N ALA A 344 -7.30 -27.50 -31.20
CA ALA A 344 -6.20 -28.45 -31.12
C ALA A 344 -6.66 -29.89 -31.37
N THR A 345 -7.77 -30.30 -30.76
CA THR A 345 -8.37 -31.63 -30.99
C THR A 345 -8.73 -31.82 -32.46
N GLN A 346 -9.44 -30.87 -33.09
CA GLN A 346 -9.85 -30.99 -34.49
C GLN A 346 -8.69 -30.98 -35.47
N VAL A 347 -7.65 -30.15 -35.24
CA VAL A 347 -6.45 -30.12 -36.08
C VAL A 347 -5.70 -31.45 -35.99
N LEU A 348 -5.51 -31.98 -34.79
CA LEU A 348 -4.84 -33.27 -34.61
C LEU A 348 -5.64 -34.41 -35.22
N VAL A 349 -6.97 -34.43 -35.08
CA VAL A 349 -7.85 -35.39 -35.77
C VAL A 349 -7.69 -35.31 -37.29
N ALA A 350 -7.69 -34.10 -37.86
CA ALA A 350 -7.59 -33.91 -39.29
C ALA A 350 -6.22 -34.32 -39.87
N VAL A 351 -5.13 -34.00 -39.17
CA VAL A 351 -3.76 -34.33 -39.58
C VAL A 351 -3.45 -35.81 -39.40
N ALA A 352 -4.03 -36.45 -38.39
CA ALA A 352 -3.85 -37.86 -38.07
C ALA A 352 -4.35 -38.78 -39.20
N GLY A 353 -5.41 -38.41 -39.94
CA GLY A 353 -5.97 -39.24 -41.00
C GLY A 353 -6.70 -40.49 -40.48
N SER A 354 -7.35 -41.26 -41.38
CA SER A 354 -8.26 -42.35 -41.01
C SER A 354 -7.61 -43.60 -40.43
N THR A 355 -6.28 -43.68 -40.42
CA THR A 355 -5.50 -44.83 -39.92
C THR A 355 -4.67 -44.50 -38.68
N SER A 356 -4.75 -43.27 -38.15
CA SER A 356 -3.92 -42.88 -37.01
C SER A 356 -4.54 -43.29 -35.67
N PRO A 357 -3.73 -43.80 -34.73
CA PRO A 357 -4.17 -44.20 -33.40
C PRO A 357 -4.58 -43.01 -32.50
N LEU A 358 -4.36 -41.76 -32.93
CA LEU A 358 -4.58 -40.59 -32.08
C LEU A 358 -6.07 -40.29 -31.84
N VAL A 359 -6.97 -40.52 -32.80
CA VAL A 359 -8.42 -40.48 -32.55
C VAL A 359 -9.09 -41.57 -33.40
N LEU A 360 -9.28 -42.73 -32.79
CA LEU A 360 -9.99 -43.84 -33.40
C LEU A 360 -11.50 -43.53 -33.42
N ALA A 361 -12.21 -44.01 -34.44
CA ALA A 361 -13.68 -43.96 -34.51
C ALA A 361 -14.30 -44.97 -33.51
N ASN A 362 -14.04 -44.76 -32.23
CA ASN A 362 -14.49 -45.58 -31.11
C ASN A 362 -15.15 -44.69 -30.04
N PRO A 363 -15.85 -45.28 -29.05
CA PRO A 363 -16.56 -44.50 -28.03
C PRO A 363 -15.66 -43.52 -27.27
N ALA A 364 -14.43 -43.89 -26.92
CA ALA A 364 -13.50 -43.03 -26.20
C ALA A 364 -13.08 -41.81 -27.04
N GLY A 365 -12.81 -41.99 -28.33
CA GLY A 365 -12.50 -40.91 -29.26
C GLY A 365 -13.65 -39.93 -29.41
N TYR A 366 -14.90 -40.41 -29.50
CA TYR A 366 -16.07 -39.54 -29.55
C TYR A 366 -16.29 -38.77 -28.25
N VAL A 367 -16.14 -39.42 -27.09
CA VAL A 367 -16.24 -38.77 -25.78
C VAL A 367 -15.20 -37.66 -25.65
N TRP A 368 -13.95 -37.90 -26.05
CA TRP A 368 -12.91 -36.87 -26.01
C TRP A 368 -13.14 -35.75 -27.03
N THR A 369 -13.65 -36.07 -28.22
CA THR A 369 -13.88 -35.07 -29.28
C THR A 369 -14.98 -34.07 -28.88
N PHE A 370 -16.07 -34.54 -28.28
CA PHE A 370 -17.22 -33.69 -27.95
C PHE A 370 -17.31 -33.27 -26.48
N GLY A 371 -16.75 -34.06 -25.57
CA GLY A 371 -16.82 -33.85 -24.12
C GLY A 371 -16.30 -32.48 -23.67
N PRO A 372 -15.10 -32.04 -24.08
CA PRO A 372 -14.58 -30.72 -23.73
C PRO A 372 -15.47 -29.56 -24.19
N ALA A 373 -16.10 -29.68 -25.36
CA ALA A 373 -17.04 -28.67 -25.86
C ALA A 373 -18.30 -28.60 -24.97
N VAL A 374 -18.84 -29.76 -24.57
CA VAL A 374 -19.98 -29.82 -23.63
C VAL A 374 -19.61 -29.21 -22.29
N VAL A 375 -18.46 -29.54 -21.72
CA VAL A 375 -17.97 -28.95 -20.46
C VAL A 375 -17.84 -27.43 -20.59
N ALA A 376 -17.21 -26.93 -21.65
CA ALA A 376 -17.07 -25.49 -21.87
C ALA A 376 -18.43 -24.79 -22.00
N MET A 377 -19.39 -25.37 -22.74
CA MET A 377 -20.74 -24.83 -22.87
C MET A 377 -21.48 -24.77 -21.53
N LEU A 378 -21.37 -25.81 -20.70
CA LEU A 378 -21.99 -25.83 -19.37
C LEU A 378 -21.43 -24.73 -18.47
N VAL A 379 -20.11 -24.51 -18.49
CA VAL A 379 -19.48 -23.43 -17.70
C VAL A 379 -19.83 -22.04 -18.25
N LEU A 380 -19.97 -21.89 -19.57
CA LEU A 380 -20.42 -20.64 -20.20
C LEU A 380 -21.87 -20.29 -19.83
N ALA A 381 -22.74 -21.30 -19.78
CA ALA A 381 -24.13 -21.17 -19.39
C ALA A 381 -24.31 -20.96 -17.87
N TRP A 382 -23.27 -21.27 -17.07
CA TRP A 382 -23.33 -21.19 -15.62
C TRP A 382 -23.62 -19.74 -15.13
N PRO A 383 -24.64 -19.55 -14.26
CA PRO A 383 -25.02 -18.24 -13.75
C PRO A 383 -23.97 -17.66 -12.80
N ASP A 384 -23.85 -16.34 -12.75
CA ASP A 384 -22.96 -15.70 -11.80
C ASP A 384 -23.56 -15.75 -10.38
N LEU A 385 -23.08 -16.66 -9.55
CA LEU A 385 -23.65 -16.91 -8.21
C LEU A 385 -23.18 -15.90 -7.15
N THR A 386 -22.33 -14.93 -7.51
CA THR A 386 -21.66 -14.04 -6.55
C THR A 386 -22.62 -13.01 -5.92
N GLY A 387 -23.73 -12.69 -6.60
CA GLY A 387 -24.74 -11.75 -6.09
C GLY A 387 -25.71 -12.33 -5.05
N LEU A 388 -25.76 -13.66 -4.88
CA LEU A 388 -26.75 -14.32 -4.01
C LEU A 388 -26.38 -14.30 -2.51
N ARG A 389 -25.14 -13.92 -2.16
CA ARG A 389 -24.72 -13.74 -0.75
C ARG A 389 -24.79 -12.30 -0.24
N ALA A 390 -25.06 -11.32 -1.11
CA ALA A 390 -25.12 -9.91 -0.73
C ALA A 390 -26.51 -9.46 -0.22
N GLN A 391 -27.53 -10.33 -0.29
CA GLN A 391 -28.83 -10.10 0.35
C GLN A 391 -28.89 -10.87 1.67
N GLY A 392 -28.12 -10.38 2.66
CA GLY A 392 -28.49 -10.58 4.07
C GLY A 392 -29.80 -9.84 4.36
N PRO A 393 -30.55 -10.22 5.41
CA PRO A 393 -31.89 -9.73 5.64
C PRO A 393 -31.86 -8.20 5.73
N THR A 394 -32.63 -7.56 4.85
CA THR A 394 -32.95 -6.14 4.94
C THR A 394 -33.55 -5.88 6.30
N ASP A 395 -32.90 -5.03 7.11
CA ASP A 395 -33.47 -4.46 8.33
C ASP A 395 -34.76 -3.73 7.98
N GLY A 396 -35.86 -4.48 8.04
CA GLY A 396 -37.20 -3.96 8.11
C GLY A 396 -37.46 -3.45 9.53
N GLU A 397 -37.84 -2.18 9.60
CA GLU A 397 -38.61 -1.61 10.71
C GLU A 397 -37.94 -1.60 12.10
N ARG A 398 -37.17 -0.55 12.36
CA ARG A 398 -37.25 0.13 13.66
C ARG A 398 -37.87 1.50 13.48
N SER A 399 -39.20 1.47 13.46
CA SER A 399 -40.05 2.62 13.75
C SER A 399 -39.67 3.22 15.10
N VAL A 400 -39.47 4.53 15.07
CA VAL A 400 -39.69 5.52 16.13
C VAL A 400 -40.56 4.98 17.28
N VAL A 401 -40.01 4.97 18.49
CA VAL A 401 -40.77 5.22 19.72
C VAL A 401 -39.93 6.16 20.57
N ALA A 402 -40.27 7.43 20.51
CA ALA A 402 -40.02 8.36 21.60
C ALA A 402 -40.92 7.96 22.77
N ALA A 403 -40.37 7.96 23.98
CA ALA A 403 -41.14 7.98 25.22
C ALA A 403 -40.41 8.85 26.26
N PRO A 404 -41.16 9.47 27.18
CA PRO A 404 -40.90 10.83 27.65
C PRO A 404 -40.21 10.87 29.03
N HIS A 405 -39.90 12.11 29.42
CA HIS A 405 -39.63 12.57 30.78
C HIS A 405 -40.18 11.69 31.92
N GLU A 406 -39.31 11.33 32.86
CA GLU A 406 -39.40 11.70 34.28
C GLU A 406 -37.99 11.92 34.85
#